data_AF-A0A7W1QL46-F1
#
_entry.id   AF-A0A7W1QL46-F1
#
_cell.length_a   1.000
_cell.length_b   1.000
_cell.length_c   1.000
_cell.angle_alpha   90.00
_cell.angle_beta   90.00
_cell.angle_gamma   90.00
#
_symmetry.space_group_name_H-M   'P 1'
#
loop_
_entity.id
_entity.type
_entity.pdbx_description
1 polymer ?
#
loop_
_entity_poly.entity_id
_entity_poly.type
_entity_poly.pdbx_seq_one_letter_code
_entity_poly.pdbx_strand_id
1 'polypeptide(L)'
;MGRARHIYGLALALSLGVAPAAPAQSANATWQSTPASVLKSSLRNVVAAQDKYRETHPGFASSVEALRVTPESGVKIQIMGVTASGWRAKATHKERPGRSCVVFVGKLRATEFPRTDGDGEMAGEERVPLCDRME
;
A
#
# COMPACT_ATOMS: atom_id res chain seq x y z
N MET A 1 -2.64 -83.20 -17.09
CA MET A 1 -4.06 -82.81 -16.89
C MET A 1 -4.15 -81.30 -16.92
N GLY A 2 -4.72 -80.74 -17.99
CA GLY A 2 -4.71 -79.30 -18.28
C GLY A 2 -6.01 -78.59 -17.89
N ARG A 3 -5.83 -77.35 -17.40
CA ARG A 3 -6.71 -76.16 -17.36
C ARG A 3 -8.23 -76.33 -17.47
N ALA A 4 -8.95 -75.70 -16.54
CA ALA A 4 -9.95 -74.68 -16.86
C ALA A 4 -10.16 -73.73 -15.66
N ARG A 5 -9.84 -72.45 -15.87
CA ARG A 5 -10.22 -71.33 -14.99
C ARG A 5 -11.59 -70.84 -15.47
N HIS A 6 -12.57 -70.74 -14.57
CA HIS A 6 -13.77 -69.96 -14.81
C HIS A 6 -13.78 -68.72 -13.92
N ILE A 7 -14.06 -67.60 -14.57
CA ILE A 7 -14.07 -66.24 -14.06
C ILE A 7 -15.54 -65.80 -13.95
N TYR A 8 -15.78 -64.83 -13.06
CA TYR A 8 -16.81 -63.78 -13.10
C TYR A 8 -17.99 -63.90 -12.13
N GLY A 9 -17.98 -62.95 -11.20
CA GLY A 9 -19.13 -62.43 -10.48
C GLY A 9 -18.87 -60.96 -10.12
N LEU A 10 -18.83 -60.12 -11.14
CA LEU A 10 -18.73 -58.66 -11.05
C LEU A 10 -20.04 -58.10 -10.46
N ALA A 11 -19.96 -57.44 -9.31
CA ALA A 11 -21.03 -56.57 -8.82
C ALA A 11 -20.45 -55.17 -8.59
N LEU A 12 -20.46 -54.37 -9.65
CA LEU A 12 -20.14 -52.94 -9.61
C LEU A 12 -21.42 -52.20 -9.21
N ALA A 13 -21.53 -51.82 -7.94
CA ALA A 13 -22.59 -50.94 -7.47
C ALA A 13 -22.30 -49.51 -7.93
N LEU A 14 -23.03 -49.02 -8.94
CA LEU A 14 -23.04 -47.60 -9.29
C LEU A 14 -23.92 -46.84 -8.28
N SER A 15 -23.31 -46.31 -7.23
CA SER A 15 -23.93 -45.29 -6.40
C SER A 15 -23.80 -43.92 -7.09
N LEU A 16 -24.92 -43.44 -7.66
CA LEU A 16 -25.07 -42.05 -8.11
C LEU A 16 -25.15 -41.14 -6.88
N GLY A 17 -24.01 -40.59 -6.45
CA GLY A 17 -23.97 -39.54 -5.44
C GLY A 17 -24.37 -38.20 -6.05
N VAL A 18 -25.50 -37.63 -5.63
CA VAL A 18 -25.82 -36.22 -5.91
C VAL A 18 -25.15 -35.38 -4.82
N ALA A 19 -24.13 -34.61 -5.18
CA ALA A 19 -23.54 -33.63 -4.27
C ALA A 19 -24.53 -32.46 -4.08
N PRO A 20 -24.79 -32.00 -2.84
CA PRO A 20 -25.52 -30.76 -2.64
C PRO A 20 -24.68 -29.60 -3.16
N ALA A 21 -25.22 -28.80 -4.08
CA ALA A 21 -24.61 -27.55 -4.49
C ALA A 21 -24.67 -26.58 -3.30
N ALA A 22 -23.54 -26.41 -2.60
CA ALA A 22 -23.39 -25.32 -1.65
C ALA A 22 -23.44 -23.99 -2.42
N PRO A 23 -24.13 -22.95 -1.92
CA PRO A 23 -24.07 -21.64 -2.55
C PRO A 23 -22.63 -21.15 -2.48
N ALA A 24 -21.99 -21.00 -3.63
CA ALA A 24 -20.72 -20.30 -3.74
C ALA A 24 -20.99 -18.83 -3.36
N GLN A 25 -20.73 -18.49 -2.10
CA GLN A 25 -20.68 -17.10 -1.67
C GLN A 25 -19.51 -16.49 -2.43
N SER A 26 -19.82 -15.76 -3.50
CA SER A 26 -18.83 -15.00 -4.24
C SER A 26 -18.30 -13.95 -3.27
N ALA A 27 -17.15 -14.21 -2.67
CA ALA A 27 -16.40 -13.21 -1.96
C ALA A 27 -15.88 -12.21 -2.99
N ASN A 28 -16.76 -11.35 -3.50
CA ASN A 28 -16.37 -10.03 -3.98
C ASN A 28 -15.99 -9.21 -2.76
N ALA A 29 -14.97 -9.66 -2.02
CA ALA A 29 -14.25 -8.84 -1.07
C ALA A 29 -13.48 -7.84 -1.92
N THR A 30 -14.18 -6.80 -2.36
CA THR A 30 -13.55 -5.64 -2.96
C THR A 30 -12.65 -5.08 -1.87
N TRP A 31 -11.34 -5.32 -1.96
CA TRP A 31 -10.36 -4.75 -1.04
C TRP A 31 -10.42 -3.23 -1.17
N GLN A 32 -11.26 -2.59 -0.36
CA GLN A 32 -11.41 -1.14 -0.34
C GLN A 32 -10.22 -0.57 0.44
N SER A 33 -9.39 0.22 -0.25
CA SER A 33 -8.32 0.97 0.40
C SER A 33 -8.93 2.04 1.30
N THR A 34 -8.36 2.23 2.50
CA THR A 34 -8.74 3.34 3.37
C THR A 34 -8.01 4.62 2.92
N PRO A 35 -8.53 5.82 3.22
CA PRO A 35 -7.81 7.06 2.94
C PRO A 35 -6.37 7.06 3.51
N ALA A 36 -6.19 6.52 4.73
CA ALA A 36 -4.86 6.36 5.31
C ALA A 36 -3.95 5.47 4.45
N SER A 37 -4.42 4.31 3.99
CA SER A 37 -3.58 3.39 3.21
C SER A 37 -3.16 3.98 1.87
N VAL A 38 -4.06 4.71 1.21
CA VAL A 38 -3.80 5.46 -0.04
C VAL A 38 -2.72 6.53 0.18
N LEU A 39 -2.85 7.35 1.22
CA LEU A 39 -1.86 8.38 1.54
C LEU A 39 -0.50 7.80 1.92
N LYS A 40 -0.46 6.73 2.71
CA LYS A 40 0.80 6.02 3.03
C LYS A 40 1.45 5.45 1.78
N SER A 41 0.67 4.87 0.87
CA SER A 41 1.17 4.35 -0.42
C SER A 41 1.77 5.45 -1.28
N SER A 42 1.05 6.56 -1.42
CA SER A 42 1.51 7.74 -2.16
C SER A 42 2.85 8.27 -1.61
N LEU A 43 3.00 8.37 -0.29
CA LEU A 43 4.27 8.81 0.31
C LEU A 43 5.41 7.81 0.14
N ARG A 44 5.15 6.51 0.18
CA ARG A 44 6.18 5.49 -0.14
C ARG A 44 6.64 5.60 -1.59
N ASN A 45 5.74 5.91 -2.52
CA ASN A 45 6.10 6.15 -3.92
C ASN A 45 6.98 7.39 -4.07
N VAL A 46 6.72 8.46 -3.30
CA VAL A 46 7.60 9.65 -3.25
C VAL A 46 8.98 9.29 -2.72
N VAL A 47 9.07 8.46 -1.66
CA VAL A 47 10.35 7.98 -1.12
C VAL A 47 11.14 7.23 -2.19
N ALA A 48 10.52 6.27 -2.87
CA ALA A 48 11.17 5.52 -3.95
C ALA A 48 11.59 6.43 -5.12
N ALA A 49 10.78 7.42 -5.48
CA ALA A 49 11.11 8.37 -6.53
C ALA A 49 12.30 9.28 -6.14
N GLN A 50 12.40 9.70 -4.87
CA GLN A 50 13.56 10.45 -4.38
C GLN A 50 14.84 9.61 -4.41
N ASP A 51 14.75 8.34 -4.03
CA ASP A 51 15.90 7.42 -4.13
C ASP A 51 16.36 7.31 -5.59
N LYS A 52 15.43 7.14 -6.53
CA LYS A 52 15.72 7.09 -7.97
C LYS A 52 16.30 8.41 -8.51
N TYR A 53 15.75 9.54 -8.09
CA TYR A 53 16.22 10.87 -8.50
C TYR A 53 17.69 11.08 -8.11
N ARG A 54 18.08 10.63 -6.92
CA ARG A 54 19.45 10.71 -6.40
C ARG A 54 20.49 9.85 -7.11
N GLU A 55 20.08 8.88 -7.92
CA GLU A 55 21.03 8.14 -8.75
C GLU A 55 21.69 9.03 -9.81
N THR A 56 21.04 10.14 -10.17
CA THR A 56 21.49 11.04 -11.25
C THR A 56 21.65 12.50 -10.81
N HIS A 57 21.27 12.83 -9.57
CA HIS A 57 21.35 14.18 -9.02
C HIS A 57 22.07 14.18 -7.66
N PRO A 58 22.90 15.19 -7.38
CA PRO A 58 23.66 15.25 -6.13
C PRO A 58 22.80 15.53 -4.88
N GLY A 59 21.53 15.92 -5.03
CA GLY A 59 20.62 16.26 -3.94
C GLY A 59 19.22 15.70 -4.14
N PHE A 60 18.32 15.99 -3.19
CA PHE A 60 16.91 15.60 -3.28
C PHE A 60 16.13 16.57 -4.18
N ALA A 61 15.06 16.06 -4.81
CA ALA A 61 14.13 16.89 -5.54
C ALA A 61 13.32 17.76 -4.56
N SER A 62 13.14 19.04 -4.89
CA SER A 62 12.35 20.00 -4.09
C SER A 62 10.89 20.08 -4.50
N SER A 63 10.45 19.35 -5.52
CA SER A 63 9.09 19.36 -6.03
C SER A 63 8.63 17.96 -6.48
N VAL A 64 7.31 17.74 -6.51
CA VAL A 64 6.71 16.46 -6.91
C VAL A 64 6.85 16.24 -8.42
N GLU A 65 6.82 17.31 -9.19
CA GLU A 65 6.94 17.30 -10.66
C GLU A 65 8.31 16.77 -11.09
N ALA A 66 9.38 17.15 -10.40
CA ALA A 66 10.73 16.66 -10.65
C ALA A 66 10.86 15.15 -10.40
N LEU A 67 10.05 14.62 -9.48
CA LEU A 67 9.98 13.19 -9.15
C LEU A 67 9.12 12.39 -10.13
N ARG A 68 8.32 13.05 -10.98
CA ARG A 68 7.37 12.42 -11.92
C ARG A 68 6.41 11.45 -11.23
N VAL A 69 6.09 11.69 -9.96
CA VAL A 69 5.11 10.92 -9.21
C VAL A 69 3.71 11.40 -9.59
N THR A 70 2.84 10.47 -9.96
CA THR A 70 1.41 10.75 -10.20
C THR A 70 0.62 10.28 -8.97
N PRO A 71 0.04 11.20 -8.17
CA PRO A 71 -0.78 10.83 -7.03
C PRO A 71 -2.06 10.09 -7.46
N GLU A 72 -2.58 9.24 -6.58
CA GLU A 72 -3.90 8.64 -6.75
C GLU A 72 -5.01 9.72 -6.72
N SER A 73 -6.18 9.42 -7.29
CA SER A 73 -7.30 10.37 -7.37
C SER A 73 -7.67 10.91 -5.99
N GLY A 74 -7.72 12.23 -5.86
CA GLY A 74 -8.05 12.91 -4.61
C GLY A 74 -6.90 13.04 -3.61
N VAL A 75 -5.71 12.52 -3.91
CA VAL A 75 -4.50 12.73 -3.13
C VAL A 75 -3.78 13.99 -3.59
N LYS A 76 -3.36 14.82 -2.63
CA LYS A 76 -2.39 15.91 -2.85
C LYS A 76 -1.11 15.59 -2.12
N ILE A 77 0.04 15.77 -2.79
CA ILE A 77 1.37 15.57 -2.21
C ILE A 77 2.08 16.93 -2.19
N GLN A 78 2.82 17.21 -1.11
CA GLN A 78 3.65 18.40 -0.97
C GLN A 78 5.03 18.01 -0.42
N ILE A 79 6.10 18.38 -1.13
CA ILE A 79 7.45 18.43 -0.55
C ILE A 79 7.52 19.67 0.35
N MET A 80 7.65 19.49 1.66
CA MET A 80 7.59 20.61 2.61
C MET A 80 8.95 21.28 2.81
N GLY A 81 10.04 20.58 2.48
CA GLY A 81 11.39 21.10 2.58
C GLY A 81 12.43 20.05 2.23
N VAL A 82 13.57 20.54 1.74
CA VAL A 82 14.76 19.76 1.40
C VAL A 82 15.97 20.45 2.03
N THR A 83 16.88 19.66 2.58
CA THR A 83 18.21 20.09 3.04
C THR A 83 19.27 19.27 2.30
N ALA A 84 20.55 19.57 2.55
CA ALA A 84 21.64 18.76 2.02
C ALA A 84 21.62 17.31 2.55
N SER A 85 21.03 17.08 3.72
CA SER A 85 21.07 15.80 4.43
C SER A 85 19.72 15.09 4.58
N GLY A 86 18.62 15.70 4.13
CA GLY A 86 17.30 15.09 4.23
C GLY A 86 16.19 15.88 3.55
N TRP A 87 14.98 15.34 3.60
CA TRP A 87 13.77 15.97 3.09
C TRP A 87 12.54 15.46 3.83
N ARG A 88 11.42 16.13 3.60
CA ARG A 88 10.13 15.79 4.20
C ARG A 88 8.97 16.13 3.28
N ALA A 89 7.91 15.35 3.38
CA ALA A 89 6.70 15.56 2.61
C ALA A 89 5.45 15.28 3.43
N LYS A 90 4.35 15.80 2.91
CA LYS A 90 2.99 15.62 3.41
C LYS A 90 2.08 15.16 2.28
N ALA A 91 1.13 14.28 2.59
CA ALA A 91 0.03 13.92 1.71
C ALA A 91 -1.31 14.15 2.40
N THR A 92 -2.31 14.63 1.65
CA THR A 92 -3.69 14.82 2.13
C THR A 92 -4.69 14.23 1.14
N HIS A 93 -5.90 13.90 1.60
CA HIS A 93 -6.97 13.35 0.76
C HIS A 93 -8.19 14.28 0.76
N LYS A 94 -8.81 14.49 -0.40
CA LYS A 94 -9.97 15.39 -0.55
C LYS A 94 -11.17 15.01 0.33
N GLU A 95 -11.35 13.71 0.61
CA GLU A 95 -12.46 13.19 1.42
C GLU A 95 -12.19 13.22 2.93
N ARG A 96 -10.99 13.65 3.34
CA ARG A 96 -10.58 13.80 4.74
C ARG A 96 -9.88 15.15 4.92
N PRO A 97 -10.61 16.27 4.74
CA PRO A 97 -10.03 17.60 4.91
C PRO A 97 -9.50 17.78 6.35
N GLY A 98 -8.36 18.45 6.48
CA GLY A 98 -7.69 18.62 7.77
C GLY A 98 -6.93 17.40 8.28
N ARG A 99 -6.99 16.26 7.58
CA ARG A 99 -6.19 15.07 7.88
C ARG A 99 -5.08 14.88 6.86
N SER A 100 -3.99 14.28 7.31
CA SER A 100 -2.75 14.17 6.56
C SER A 100 -1.95 12.93 6.95
N CYS A 101 -1.00 12.59 6.10
CA CYS A 101 0.13 11.76 6.44
C CYS A 101 1.42 12.51 6.15
N VAL A 102 2.47 12.23 6.92
CA VAL A 102 3.79 12.84 6.76
C VAL A 102 4.88 11.78 6.73
N VAL A 103 5.98 12.10 6.05
CA VAL A 103 7.19 11.26 6.01
C VAL A 103 8.42 12.16 5.96
N PHE A 104 9.53 11.65 6.47
CA PHE A 104 10.85 12.26 6.29
C PHE A 104 11.89 11.21 5.95
N VAL A 105 12.98 11.66 5.34
CA VAL A 105 14.17 10.85 5.06
C VAL A 105 15.41 11.71 5.32
N GLY A 106 16.44 11.10 5.87
CA GLY A 106 17.71 11.72 6.20
C GLY A 106 17.69 12.53 7.50
N LYS A 107 18.78 13.28 7.71
CA LYS A 107 18.97 14.07 8.92
C LYS A 107 18.31 15.44 8.78
N LEU A 108 17.38 15.71 9.70
CA LEU A 108 16.67 16.98 9.85
C LEU A 108 16.98 17.59 11.22
N ARG A 109 16.89 18.92 11.33
CA ARG A 109 16.89 19.61 12.63
C ARG A 109 15.59 19.32 13.36
N ALA A 110 15.60 19.37 14.69
CA ALA A 110 14.40 19.10 15.51
C ALA A 110 13.17 19.94 15.10
N THR A 111 13.38 21.18 14.68
CA THR A 111 12.33 22.09 14.21
C THR A 111 11.79 21.78 12.82
N GLU A 112 12.48 20.93 12.07
CA GLU A 112 12.15 20.60 10.68
C GLU A 112 11.29 19.34 10.58
N PHE A 113 11.26 18.47 11.59
CA PHE A 113 10.45 17.24 11.54
C PHE A 113 8.99 17.56 11.25
N PRO A 114 8.39 16.91 10.22
CA PRO A 114 7.01 17.19 9.86
C PRO A 114 6.07 16.66 10.95
N ARG A 115 4.97 17.38 11.14
CA ARG A 115 3.84 16.97 11.97
C ARG A 115 2.62 16.78 11.09
N THR A 116 1.75 15.85 11.45
CA THR A 116 0.45 15.72 10.81
C THR A 116 -0.44 16.94 11.12
N ASP A 117 -1.34 17.28 10.20
CA ASP A 117 -2.17 18.48 10.28
C ASP A 117 -3.29 18.37 11.34
N GLY A 118 -3.87 17.18 11.53
CA GLY A 118 -5.03 17.00 12.41
C GLY A 118 -4.64 16.78 13.87
N ASP A 119 -3.93 15.70 14.14
CA ASP A 119 -3.53 15.26 15.47
C ASP A 119 -2.21 15.93 15.93
N GLY A 120 -1.48 16.59 15.03
CA GLY A 120 -0.22 17.27 15.35
C GLY A 120 0.93 16.31 15.66
N GLU A 121 0.81 15.03 15.30
CA GLU A 121 1.78 14.00 15.64
C GLU A 121 3.06 14.18 14.82
N MET A 122 4.20 14.21 15.51
CA MET A 122 5.52 14.29 14.87
C MET A 122 5.89 12.96 14.23
N ALA A 123 6.40 13.00 13.00
CA ALA A 123 6.90 11.80 12.34
C ALA A 123 7.95 11.08 13.21
N GLY A 124 7.75 9.78 13.43
CA GLY A 124 8.61 8.95 14.26
C GLY A 124 9.78 8.35 13.48
N GLU A 125 9.56 7.18 12.89
CA GLU A 125 10.60 6.45 12.17
C GLU A 125 10.85 7.02 10.77
N GLU A 126 12.12 7.08 10.37
CA GLU A 126 12.54 7.53 9.04
C GLU A 126 11.93 6.64 7.95
N ARG A 127 11.51 7.23 6.82
CA ARG A 127 10.91 6.53 5.66
C ARG A 127 9.58 5.83 5.96
N VAL A 128 9.05 5.90 7.19
CA VAL A 128 7.76 5.33 7.58
C VAL A 128 6.70 6.44 7.62
N PRO A 129 5.69 6.42 6.73
CA PRO A 129 4.62 7.41 6.77
C PRO A 129 3.75 7.29 8.03
N LEU A 130 3.65 8.38 8.79
CA LEU A 130 2.74 8.54 9.92
C LEU A 130 1.49 9.31 9.47
N CYS A 131 0.30 8.93 9.94
CA CYS A 131 -0.95 9.55 9.56
C CYS A 131 -1.76 9.95 10.77
N ASP A 132 -2.55 11.01 10.61
CA ASP A 132 -3.67 11.29 11.51
C ASP A 132 -4.64 10.11 11.57
N ARG A 133 -5.41 10.04 12.66
CA ARG A 133 -6.63 9.23 12.70
C ARG A 133 -7.60 9.75 11.63
N MET A 134 -8.08 8.85 10.78
CA MET A 134 -8.92 9.17 9.60
C MET A 134 -10.43 9.07 9.89
N GLU A 135 -10.78 9.18 11.16
CA GLU A 135 -12.15 9.23 11.69
C GLU A 135 -12.81 10.61 11.50
#